data_AF-A0A6I2KST6-F1
#
_entry.id   AF-A0A6I2KST6-F1
#
_cell.length_a   1.000
_cell.length_b   1.000
_cell.length_c   1.000
_cell.angle_alpha   90.00
_cell.angle_beta   90.00
_cell.angle_gamma   90.00
#
_symmetry.space_group_name_H-M   'P 1'
#
loop_
_entity.id
_entity.type
_entity.pdbx_description
1 polymer ?
#
loop_
_entity_poly.entity_id
_entity_poly.type
_entity_poly.pdbx_seq_one_letter_code
_entity_poly.pdbx_strand_id
1 'polypeptide(L)'
;MNFPLGHRPLGKRPNVRREASRVKRNPLEPWFTAMQFDLDPVASSDVSRYLDAYKLYYLSVRRYLTNMSIVARYMSSAYYARKYRRKYSPPEKAIAEKYREVAPYTELEIINCLIHARILLDRVTSLSSHFLRVGNRPSFKSFNDHKRFFKKLTAPYGDHEPYAEHIRDETAWFEMPLKAVRDDFVVHSAPKHMRFVALPNDFEVELLILRADGIPPEKPFANATPIRVNILRMSYDIEKFLQWYCNYAISKQPSKC
;
A
#
# COMPACT_ATOMS: atom_id res chain seq x y z
N MET A 1 23.29 -12.87 7.04
CA MET A 1 21.97 -12.46 7.59
C MET A 1 21.14 -11.92 6.44
N ASN A 2 19.99 -12.53 6.15
CA ASN A 2 19.06 -11.97 5.15
C ASN A 2 18.26 -10.85 5.82
N PHE A 3 18.46 -9.62 5.38
CA PHE A 3 17.64 -8.50 5.83
C PHE A 3 16.18 -8.72 5.37
N PRO A 4 15.18 -8.40 6.21
CA PRO A 4 13.79 -8.55 5.81
C PRO A 4 13.47 -7.65 4.62
N LEU A 5 12.81 -8.24 3.62
CA LEU A 5 12.32 -7.52 2.45
C LEU A 5 11.03 -6.76 2.79
N GLY A 6 10.78 -5.66 2.09
CA GLY A 6 9.54 -4.89 2.20
C GLY A 6 9.61 -3.74 3.19
N HIS A 7 8.50 -3.45 3.86
CA HIS A 7 8.35 -2.23 4.66
C HIS A 7 9.05 -2.34 6.02
N ARG A 8 9.76 -1.28 6.39
CA ARG A 8 10.11 -1.03 7.80
C ARG A 8 8.95 -0.29 8.49
N PRO A 9 8.60 -0.67 9.73
CA PRO A 9 7.57 0.02 10.50
C PRO A 9 7.99 1.46 10.76
N LEU A 10 7.01 2.34 10.98
CA LEU A 10 7.29 3.75 11.29
C LEU A 10 7.88 3.93 12.70
N GLY A 11 7.68 2.97 13.59
CA GLY A 11 8.25 2.96 14.95
C GLY A 11 7.56 3.92 15.92
N LYS A 12 6.48 4.58 15.51
CA LYS A 12 5.74 5.53 16.34
C LYS A 12 4.27 5.17 16.41
N ARG A 13 3.67 5.37 17.59
CA ARG A 13 2.23 5.14 17.78
C ARG A 13 1.41 6.06 16.87
N PRO A 14 0.60 5.51 15.95
CA PRO A 14 -0.21 6.34 15.07
C PRO A 14 -1.43 6.88 15.84
N ASN A 15 -1.76 8.14 15.59
CA ASN A 15 -3.08 8.68 15.95
C ASN A 15 -4.06 8.30 14.85
N VAL A 16 -4.87 7.25 15.07
CA VAL A 16 -5.79 6.69 14.06
C VAL A 16 -6.69 7.75 13.42
N ARG A 17 -7.22 8.69 14.21
CA ARG A 17 -8.08 9.75 13.68
C ARG A 17 -7.30 10.66 12.72
N ARG A 18 -6.10 11.07 13.10
CA ARG A 18 -5.21 11.88 12.26
C ARG A 18 -4.81 11.12 10.99
N GLU A 19 -4.43 9.85 11.10
CA GLU A 19 -4.05 9.02 9.96
C GLU A 19 -5.21 8.79 8.99
N ALA A 20 -6.41 8.52 9.51
CA ALA A 20 -7.61 8.39 8.68
C ALA A 20 -7.97 9.70 7.97
N SER A 21 -7.85 10.85 8.65
CA SER A 21 -8.04 12.17 8.03
C SER A 21 -6.97 12.49 6.99
N ARG A 22 -5.72 12.07 7.20
CA ARG A 22 -4.63 12.21 6.22
C ARG A 22 -4.97 11.48 4.93
N VAL A 23 -5.26 10.18 5.02
CA VAL A 23 -5.56 9.32 3.84
C VAL A 23 -6.87 9.71 3.16
N LYS A 24 -7.84 10.31 3.87
CA LYS A 24 -9.07 10.81 3.25
C LYS A 24 -8.81 11.91 2.22
N ARG A 25 -7.77 12.74 2.40
CA ARG A 25 -7.44 13.85 1.49
C ARG A 25 -6.75 13.29 0.24
N ASN A 26 -7.37 13.45 -0.92
CA ASN A 26 -6.85 12.95 -2.18
C ASN A 26 -5.69 13.86 -2.67
N PRO A 27 -4.45 13.34 -2.79
CA PRO A 27 -3.32 14.19 -3.19
C PRO A 27 -3.38 14.71 -4.64
N LEU A 28 -4.19 14.10 -5.51
CA LEU A 28 -4.36 14.53 -6.90
C LEU A 28 -5.46 15.59 -7.09
N GLU A 29 -6.21 15.93 -6.04
CA GLU A 29 -7.28 16.92 -6.10
C GLU A 29 -6.81 18.28 -6.67
N PRO A 30 -5.65 18.85 -6.30
CA PRO A 30 -5.16 20.11 -6.88
C PRO A 30 -4.98 20.05 -8.40
N TRP A 31 -4.47 18.94 -8.92
CA TRP A 31 -4.28 18.77 -10.36
C TRP A 31 -5.62 18.70 -11.09
N PHE A 32 -6.62 18.02 -10.49
CA PHE A 32 -7.94 17.95 -11.10
C PHE A 32 -8.64 19.31 -11.14
N THR A 33 -8.50 20.11 -10.09
CA THR A 33 -8.98 21.49 -10.07
C THR A 33 -8.26 22.36 -11.11
N ALA A 34 -6.94 22.25 -11.23
CA ALA A 34 -6.14 23.04 -12.17
C ALA A 34 -6.48 22.73 -13.64
N MET A 35 -6.80 21.47 -13.95
CA MET A 35 -7.18 21.02 -15.29
C MET A 35 -8.67 21.17 -15.59
N GLN A 36 -9.47 21.60 -14.62
CA GLN A 36 -10.94 21.71 -14.73
C GLN A 36 -11.59 20.40 -15.20
N PHE A 37 -11.10 19.26 -14.70
CA PHE A 37 -11.74 17.98 -15.03
C PHE A 37 -13.14 17.91 -14.41
N ASP A 38 -14.07 17.34 -15.17
CA ASP A 38 -15.36 16.96 -14.63
C ASP A 38 -15.17 15.80 -13.63
N LEU A 39 -15.55 16.06 -12.38
CA LEU A 39 -15.40 15.11 -11.27
C LEU A 39 -16.63 14.21 -11.12
N ASP A 40 -17.75 14.53 -11.78
CA ASP A 40 -18.98 13.74 -11.75
C ASP A 40 -19.53 13.50 -13.16
N PRO A 41 -18.74 12.89 -14.06
CA PRO A 41 -19.15 12.69 -15.44
C PRO A 41 -20.20 11.58 -15.54
N VAL A 42 -21.20 11.79 -16.40
CA VAL A 42 -22.24 10.79 -16.72
C VAL A 42 -21.63 9.49 -17.27
N ALA A 43 -20.58 9.61 -18.08
CA ALA A 43 -19.82 8.48 -18.59
C ALA A 43 -18.47 8.35 -17.88
N SER A 44 -18.08 7.12 -17.54
CA SER A 44 -16.83 6.85 -16.82
C SER A 44 -15.59 7.35 -17.58
N SER A 45 -14.83 8.24 -16.96
CA SER A 45 -13.55 8.79 -17.44
C SER A 45 -12.39 8.20 -16.64
N ASP A 46 -11.15 8.43 -17.07
CA ASP A 46 -9.98 7.99 -16.29
C ASP A 46 -9.89 8.71 -14.93
N VAL A 47 -10.36 9.97 -14.86
CA VAL A 47 -10.46 10.72 -13.61
C VAL A 47 -11.50 10.10 -12.68
N SER A 48 -12.72 9.83 -13.15
CA SER A 48 -13.75 9.24 -12.28
C SER A 48 -13.37 7.82 -11.82
N ARG A 49 -12.75 7.01 -12.68
CA ARG A 49 -12.20 5.69 -12.28
C ARG A 49 -11.10 5.80 -11.23
N TYR A 50 -10.25 6.82 -11.32
CA TYR A 50 -9.27 7.10 -10.28
C TYR A 50 -9.94 7.49 -8.96
N LEU A 51 -10.94 8.38 -8.99
CA LEU A 51 -11.66 8.83 -7.79
C LEU A 51 -12.35 7.65 -7.09
N ASP A 52 -12.99 6.76 -7.84
CA ASP A 52 -13.58 5.52 -7.30
C ASP A 52 -12.53 4.60 -6.68
N ALA A 53 -11.40 4.38 -7.38
CA ALA A 53 -10.30 3.57 -6.86
C ALA A 53 -9.70 4.18 -5.58
N TYR A 54 -9.55 5.51 -5.54
CA TYR A 54 -9.04 6.22 -4.37
C TYR A 54 -10.01 6.10 -3.19
N LYS A 55 -11.33 6.22 -3.42
CA LYS A 55 -12.35 6.04 -2.39
C LYS A 55 -12.29 4.65 -1.78
N LEU A 56 -12.20 3.60 -2.61
CA LEU A 56 -12.08 2.22 -2.13
C LEU A 56 -10.78 2.01 -1.33
N TYR A 57 -9.65 2.49 -1.84
CA TYR A 57 -8.36 2.45 -1.14
C TYR A 57 -8.43 3.14 0.23
N TYR A 58 -8.97 4.36 0.28
CA TYR A 58 -9.15 5.10 1.53
C TYR A 58 -10.01 4.33 2.54
N LEU A 59 -11.15 3.77 2.10
CA LEU A 59 -12.04 3.01 2.98
C LEU A 59 -11.35 1.77 3.56
N SER A 60 -10.60 1.04 2.74
CA SER A 60 -9.81 -0.11 3.19
C SER A 60 -8.75 0.31 4.22
N VAL A 61 -7.98 1.37 3.95
CA VAL A 61 -6.95 1.85 4.88
C VAL A 61 -7.56 2.36 6.19
N ARG A 62 -8.68 3.10 6.13
CA ARG A 62 -9.38 3.57 7.34
C ARG A 62 -9.84 2.41 8.22
N ARG A 63 -10.40 1.37 7.60
CA ARG A 63 -10.86 0.17 8.31
C ARG A 63 -9.68 -0.58 8.93
N TYR A 64 -8.60 -0.78 8.16
CA TYR A 64 -7.34 -1.32 8.67
C TYR A 64 -6.80 -0.54 9.87
N LEU A 65 -6.68 0.79 9.80
CA LEU A 65 -6.15 1.62 10.88
C LEU A 65 -6.95 1.49 12.18
N THR A 66 -8.27 1.40 12.05
CA THR A 66 -9.19 1.21 13.18
C THR A 66 -8.96 -0.16 13.83
N ASN A 67 -8.88 -1.23 13.02
CA ASN A 67 -8.68 -2.59 13.51
C ASN A 67 -7.28 -2.79 14.10
N MET A 68 -6.24 -2.24 13.45
CA MET A 68 -4.86 -2.23 13.94
C MET A 68 -4.78 -1.65 15.35
N SER A 69 -5.49 -0.55 15.63
CA SER A 69 -5.50 0.03 16.98
C SER A 69 -6.18 -0.86 18.02
N ILE A 70 -7.17 -1.68 17.63
CA ILE A 70 -7.79 -2.65 18.53
C ILE A 70 -6.81 -3.78 18.83
N VAL A 71 -6.17 -4.32 17.78
CA VAL A 71 -5.15 -5.39 17.88
C VAL A 71 -3.98 -4.94 18.77
N ALA A 72 -3.40 -3.78 18.49
CA ALA A 72 -2.29 -3.22 19.28
C ALA A 72 -2.66 -3.08 20.77
N ARG A 73 -3.85 -2.52 21.07
CA ARG A 73 -4.32 -2.36 22.45
C ARG A 73 -4.58 -3.69 23.15
N TYR A 74 -5.12 -4.69 22.44
CA TYR A 74 -5.31 -6.01 23.00
C TYR A 74 -3.96 -6.64 23.40
N MET A 75 -3.00 -6.59 22.48
CA MET A 75 -1.66 -7.16 22.69
C MET A 75 -0.88 -6.45 23.80
N SER A 76 -1.10 -5.15 23.98
CA SER A 76 -0.48 -4.36 25.06
C SER A 76 -1.18 -4.48 26.41
N SER A 77 -2.32 -5.16 26.52
CA SER A 77 -3.10 -5.25 27.76
C SER A 77 -3.69 -6.65 27.99
N ALA A 78 -4.92 -6.88 27.52
CA ALA A 78 -5.70 -8.10 27.76
C ALA A 78 -4.98 -9.39 27.34
N TYR A 79 -4.05 -9.33 26.37
CA TYR A 79 -3.19 -10.45 26.03
C TYR A 79 -2.39 -10.97 27.24
N TYR A 80 -1.77 -10.10 28.03
CA TYR A 80 -0.98 -10.51 29.19
C TYR A 80 -1.86 -11.04 30.31
N ALA A 81 -3.02 -10.43 30.55
CA ALA A 81 -3.98 -10.97 31.50
C ALA A 81 -4.41 -12.40 31.11
N ARG A 82 -4.67 -12.65 29.82
CA ARG A 82 -4.96 -14.00 29.30
C ARG A 82 -3.78 -14.94 29.48
N LYS A 83 -2.57 -14.51 29.08
CA LYS A 83 -1.33 -15.31 29.12
C LYS A 83 -1.00 -15.77 30.54
N TYR A 84 -1.18 -14.89 31.52
CA TYR A 84 -0.93 -15.18 32.93
C TYR A 84 -2.17 -15.70 33.68
N ARG A 85 -3.24 -16.07 32.96
CA ARG A 85 -4.51 -16.59 33.53
C ARG A 85 -5.10 -15.68 34.62
N ARG A 86 -4.91 -14.37 34.49
CA ARG A 86 -5.48 -13.35 35.38
C ARG A 86 -6.90 -13.00 34.93
N LYS A 87 -7.76 -12.66 35.89
CA LYS A 87 -9.09 -12.14 35.60
C LYS A 87 -8.97 -10.79 34.89
N TYR A 88 -9.71 -10.60 33.80
CA TYR A 88 -9.77 -9.32 33.11
C TYR A 88 -10.41 -8.25 33.99
N SER A 89 -9.79 -7.07 34.02
CA SER A 89 -10.45 -5.84 34.41
C SER A 89 -11.56 -5.45 33.42
N PRO A 90 -12.53 -4.59 33.79
CA PRO A 90 -13.55 -4.10 32.87
C PRO A 90 -13.01 -3.54 31.53
N PRO A 91 -11.96 -2.69 31.49
CA PRO A 91 -11.41 -2.22 30.21
C PRO A 91 -10.73 -3.33 29.39
N GLU A 92 -10.09 -4.31 30.03
CA GLU A 92 -9.49 -5.47 29.35
C GLU A 92 -10.56 -6.38 28.75
N LYS A 93 -11.68 -6.57 29.44
CA LYS A 93 -12.81 -7.34 28.93
C LYS A 93 -13.39 -6.68 27.66
N ALA A 94 -13.59 -5.37 27.70
CA ALA A 94 -14.12 -4.61 26.56
C ALA A 94 -13.18 -4.65 25.34
N ILE A 95 -11.87 -4.54 25.52
CA ILE A 95 -10.93 -4.66 24.39
C ILE A 95 -10.81 -6.10 23.88
N ALA A 96 -10.92 -7.11 24.77
CA ALA A 96 -10.91 -8.51 24.37
C ALA A 96 -12.16 -8.93 23.58
N GLU A 97 -13.33 -8.32 23.87
CA GLU A 97 -14.55 -8.48 23.06
C GLU A 97 -14.35 -7.91 21.66
N LYS A 98 -13.92 -6.66 21.55
CA LYS A 98 -13.62 -6.03 20.25
C LYS A 98 -12.55 -6.79 19.46
N TYR A 99 -11.50 -7.26 20.15
CA TYR A 99 -10.45 -8.06 19.51
C TYR A 99 -11.01 -9.35 18.91
N ARG A 100 -11.89 -10.08 19.64
CA ARG A 100 -12.52 -11.30 19.13
C ARG A 100 -13.32 -11.06 17.86
N GLU A 101 -13.95 -9.90 17.74
CA GLU A 101 -14.69 -9.51 16.53
C GLU A 101 -13.77 -9.22 15.34
N VAL A 102 -12.65 -8.52 15.56
CA VAL A 102 -11.77 -8.06 14.46
C VAL A 102 -10.66 -9.04 14.08
N ALA A 103 -10.23 -9.91 15.00
CA ALA A 103 -9.08 -10.79 14.82
C ALA A 103 -9.20 -11.71 13.59
N PRO A 104 -10.35 -12.36 13.32
CA PRO A 104 -10.50 -13.22 12.13
C PRO A 104 -10.32 -12.47 10.80
N TYR A 105 -10.55 -11.16 10.79
CA TYR A 105 -10.51 -10.34 9.58
C TYR A 105 -9.22 -9.55 9.42
N THR A 106 -8.30 -9.57 10.40
CA THR A 106 -7.14 -8.67 10.40
C THR A 106 -6.24 -8.89 9.18
N GLU A 107 -5.99 -10.14 8.82
CA GLU A 107 -5.25 -10.50 7.61
C GLU A 107 -5.99 -10.08 6.33
N LEU A 108 -7.30 -10.27 6.29
CA LEU A 108 -8.16 -9.86 5.18
C LEU A 108 -8.11 -8.34 4.96
N GLU A 109 -8.09 -7.53 6.02
CA GLU A 109 -7.95 -6.07 5.88
C GLU A 109 -6.62 -5.67 5.23
N ILE A 110 -5.52 -6.35 5.57
CA ILE A 110 -4.21 -6.10 4.96
C ILE A 110 -4.25 -6.46 3.48
N ILE A 111 -4.83 -7.62 3.14
CA ILE A 111 -4.99 -8.08 1.76
C ILE A 111 -5.84 -7.08 0.94
N ASN A 112 -6.96 -6.62 1.48
CA ASN A 112 -7.80 -5.62 0.83
C ASN A 112 -7.02 -4.32 0.56
N CYS A 113 -6.21 -3.87 1.52
CA CYS A 113 -5.36 -2.69 1.32
C CYS A 113 -4.35 -2.89 0.18
N LEU A 114 -3.72 -4.07 0.07
CA LEU A 114 -2.80 -4.40 -1.04
C LEU A 114 -3.52 -4.39 -2.40
N ILE A 115 -4.71 -4.99 -2.47
CA ILE A 115 -5.51 -5.04 -3.70
C ILE A 115 -5.91 -3.63 -4.15
N HIS A 116 -6.49 -2.83 -3.26
CA HIS A 116 -6.96 -1.51 -3.62
C HIS A 116 -5.82 -0.52 -3.86
N ALA A 117 -4.67 -0.67 -3.19
CA ALA A 117 -3.45 0.08 -3.52
C ALA A 117 -2.97 -0.23 -4.94
N ARG A 118 -2.94 -1.51 -5.33
CA ARG A 118 -2.54 -1.91 -6.69
C ARG A 118 -3.46 -1.31 -7.75
N ILE A 119 -4.78 -1.40 -7.55
CA ILE A 119 -5.81 -0.84 -8.45
C ILE A 119 -5.65 0.67 -8.56
N LEU A 120 -5.47 1.37 -7.43
CA LEU A 120 -5.26 2.82 -7.41
C LEU A 120 -4.07 3.21 -8.29
N LEU A 121 -2.92 2.54 -8.14
CA LEU A 121 -1.72 2.85 -8.92
C LEU A 121 -1.89 2.57 -10.41
N ASP A 122 -2.67 1.55 -10.79
CA ASP A 122 -3.03 1.33 -12.21
C ASP A 122 -3.82 2.52 -12.76
N ARG A 123 -4.79 3.04 -12.00
CA ARG A 123 -5.55 4.23 -12.41
C ARG A 123 -4.69 5.48 -12.50
N VAL A 124 -3.72 5.65 -11.60
CA VAL A 124 -2.75 6.75 -11.68
C VAL A 124 -1.95 6.68 -12.99
N THR A 125 -1.53 5.49 -13.42
CA THR A 125 -0.80 5.38 -14.70
C THR A 125 -1.66 5.73 -15.90
N SER A 126 -2.96 5.44 -15.88
CA SER A 126 -3.87 5.87 -16.95
C SER A 126 -3.88 7.38 -17.12
N LEU A 127 -3.84 8.12 -16.00
CA LEU A 127 -3.81 9.58 -15.99
C LEU A 127 -2.53 10.16 -16.60
N SER A 128 -1.42 9.42 -16.63
CA SER A 128 -0.16 9.93 -17.19
C SER A 128 -0.24 10.19 -18.70
N SER A 129 -1.22 9.58 -19.38
CA SER A 129 -1.51 9.83 -20.79
C SER A 129 -1.84 11.30 -21.10
N HIS A 130 -2.27 12.08 -20.09
CA HIS A 130 -2.56 13.50 -20.24
C HIS A 130 -1.32 14.35 -20.52
N PHE A 131 -0.13 13.93 -20.08
CA PHE A 131 1.13 14.64 -20.32
C PHE A 131 2.16 13.82 -21.12
N LEU A 132 2.11 12.48 -21.10
CA LEU A 132 2.98 11.62 -21.92
C LEU A 132 2.41 11.42 -23.34
N ARG A 133 2.29 12.51 -24.10
CA ARG A 133 1.59 12.54 -25.39
C ARG A 133 2.45 12.17 -26.60
N VAL A 134 3.79 12.20 -26.51
CA VAL A 134 4.66 12.09 -27.69
C VAL A 134 5.73 11.03 -27.47
N GLY A 135 6.18 10.39 -28.55
CA GLY A 135 7.27 9.41 -28.54
C GLY A 135 6.85 7.98 -28.19
N ASN A 136 7.85 7.16 -27.85
CA ASN A 136 7.63 5.78 -27.40
C ASN A 136 6.91 5.78 -26.05
N ARG A 137 5.71 5.19 -25.96
CA ARG A 137 4.84 5.35 -24.78
C ARG A 137 4.88 4.14 -23.85
N PRO A 138 4.84 4.34 -22.51
CA PRO A 138 4.65 3.25 -21.56
C PRO A 138 3.22 2.71 -21.62
N SER A 139 2.98 1.59 -20.94
CA SER A 139 1.63 1.07 -20.73
C SER A 139 0.85 1.97 -19.78
N PHE A 140 -0.34 2.42 -20.17
CA PHE A 140 -1.25 3.21 -19.32
C PHE A 140 -2.29 2.35 -18.56
N LYS A 141 -2.16 1.02 -18.63
CA LYS A 141 -3.11 0.07 -18.02
C LYS A 141 -2.58 -0.59 -16.76
N SER A 142 -1.27 -0.58 -16.57
CA SER A 142 -0.58 -1.39 -15.56
C SER A 142 0.65 -0.65 -15.05
N PHE A 143 0.65 -0.27 -13.77
CA PHE A 143 1.79 0.38 -13.12
C PHE A 143 3.07 -0.46 -13.24
N ASN A 144 2.95 -1.79 -13.17
CA ASN A 144 4.09 -2.67 -13.35
C ASN A 144 4.69 -2.57 -14.76
N ASP A 145 3.85 -2.60 -15.80
CA ASP A 145 4.34 -2.45 -17.18
C ASP A 145 4.86 -1.05 -17.46
N HIS A 146 4.22 -0.05 -16.86
CA HIS A 146 4.65 1.34 -16.90
C HIS A 146 6.06 1.51 -16.32
N LYS A 147 6.31 0.96 -15.12
CA LYS A 147 7.63 0.97 -14.49
C LYS A 147 8.66 0.16 -15.27
N ARG A 148 8.28 -1.03 -15.74
CA ARG A 148 9.17 -1.90 -16.54
C ARG A 148 9.60 -1.24 -17.85
N PHE A 149 8.71 -0.48 -18.48
CA PHE A 149 9.05 0.32 -19.66
C PHE A 149 10.22 1.26 -19.35
N PHE A 150 10.11 2.07 -18.29
CA PHE A 150 11.17 3.02 -17.94
C PHE A 150 12.46 2.33 -17.55
N LYS A 151 12.40 1.24 -16.77
CA LYS A 151 13.59 0.45 -16.40
C LYS A 151 14.37 -0.11 -17.60
N LYS A 152 13.71 -0.28 -18.75
CA LYS A 152 14.33 -0.78 -19.98
C LYS A 152 14.89 0.33 -20.87
N LEU A 153 14.62 1.59 -20.56
CA LEU A 153 15.18 2.70 -21.33
C LEU A 153 16.70 2.74 -21.15
N THR A 154 17.41 2.80 -22.27
CA THR A 154 18.86 2.94 -22.33
C THR A 154 19.31 4.39 -22.51
N ALA A 155 18.38 5.29 -22.82
CA ALA A 155 18.60 6.72 -23.01
C ALA A 155 17.56 7.53 -22.22
N PRO A 156 17.84 8.81 -21.90
CA PRO A 156 16.90 9.69 -21.22
C PRO A 156 15.57 9.81 -21.97
N TYR A 157 14.47 9.88 -21.23
CA TYR A 157 13.10 9.96 -21.74
C TYR A 157 12.68 11.40 -22.10
N GLY A 158 13.58 12.12 -22.79
CA GLY A 158 13.37 13.50 -23.21
C GLY A 158 12.93 14.42 -22.06
N ASP A 159 11.95 15.29 -22.33
CA ASP A 159 11.41 16.27 -21.37
C ASP A 159 10.70 15.64 -20.16
N HIS A 160 10.46 14.33 -20.23
CA HIS A 160 9.82 13.53 -19.19
C HIS A 160 10.80 12.62 -18.45
N GLU A 161 12.11 12.83 -18.61
CA GLU A 161 13.12 12.09 -17.85
C GLU A 161 12.95 12.22 -16.32
N PRO A 162 12.63 13.39 -15.74
CA PRO A 162 12.36 13.48 -14.30
C PRO A 162 11.22 12.56 -13.84
N TYR A 163 10.26 12.30 -14.73
CA TYR A 163 9.17 11.36 -14.45
C TYR A 163 9.61 9.90 -14.57
N ALA A 164 10.33 9.58 -15.65
CA ALA A 164 10.87 8.25 -15.86
C ALA A 164 11.79 7.82 -14.70
N GLU A 165 12.71 8.70 -14.28
CA GLU A 165 13.62 8.49 -13.16
C GLU A 165 12.88 8.23 -11.85
N HIS A 166 11.91 9.08 -11.49
CA HIS A 166 11.12 8.87 -10.27
C HIS A 166 10.39 7.53 -10.28
N ILE A 167 9.78 7.15 -11.40
CA ILE A 167 9.10 5.85 -11.51
C ILE A 167 10.10 4.69 -11.41
N ARG A 168 11.31 4.80 -11.98
CA ARG A 168 12.33 3.74 -11.87
C ARG A 168 12.81 3.56 -10.43
N ASP A 169 13.22 4.67 -9.81
CA ASP A 169 14.16 4.66 -8.69
C ASP A 169 13.46 4.93 -7.36
N GLU A 170 12.43 5.78 -7.33
CA GLU A 170 11.75 6.19 -6.09
C GLU A 170 10.52 5.33 -5.75
N THR A 171 10.18 4.33 -6.57
CA THR A 171 9.00 3.47 -6.37
C THR A 171 9.34 2.01 -6.08
N ALA A 172 10.53 1.71 -5.53
CA ALA A 172 10.93 0.33 -5.20
C ALA A 172 9.91 -0.39 -4.27
N TRP A 173 9.25 0.37 -3.39
CA TRP A 173 8.18 -0.10 -2.50
C TRP A 173 6.97 -0.71 -3.25
N PHE A 174 6.75 -0.32 -4.51
CA PHE A 174 5.75 -0.93 -5.36
C PHE A 174 6.11 -2.37 -5.72
N GLU A 175 7.38 -2.64 -6.06
CA GLU A 175 7.82 -3.98 -6.47
C GLU A 175 7.85 -4.92 -5.27
N MET A 176 8.38 -4.43 -4.15
CA MET A 176 8.41 -5.13 -2.88
C MET A 176 8.06 -4.16 -1.73
N PRO A 177 7.00 -4.41 -0.96
CA PRO A 177 6.25 -5.65 -0.92
C PRO A 177 4.96 -5.64 -1.74
N LEU A 178 4.48 -4.50 -2.23
CA LEU A 178 3.10 -4.37 -2.74
C LEU A 178 2.79 -5.36 -3.88
N LYS A 179 3.51 -5.30 -4.99
CA LYS A 179 3.29 -6.14 -6.16
C LYS A 179 3.61 -7.61 -5.84
N ALA A 180 4.81 -7.89 -5.34
CA ALA A 180 5.23 -9.26 -5.07
C ALA A 180 4.29 -9.98 -4.10
N VAL A 181 3.88 -9.33 -3.01
CA VAL A 181 2.98 -9.97 -2.03
C VAL A 181 1.59 -10.19 -2.61
N ARG A 182 1.02 -9.19 -3.29
CA ARG A 182 -0.30 -9.33 -3.91
C ARG A 182 -0.30 -10.42 -4.98
N ASP A 183 0.66 -10.39 -5.91
CA ASP A 183 0.68 -11.32 -7.04
C ASP A 183 0.98 -12.74 -6.55
N ASP A 184 2.05 -12.92 -5.79
CA ASP A 184 2.57 -14.25 -5.49
C ASP A 184 1.87 -14.90 -4.30
N PHE A 185 1.34 -14.15 -3.34
CA PHE A 185 0.80 -14.72 -2.08
C PHE A 185 -0.70 -14.46 -1.85
N VAL A 186 -1.34 -13.68 -2.72
CA VAL A 186 -2.78 -13.41 -2.63
C VAL A 186 -3.51 -13.93 -3.86
N VAL A 187 -2.99 -13.68 -5.07
CA VAL A 187 -3.73 -13.93 -6.31
C VAL A 187 -3.31 -15.22 -7.02
N HIS A 188 -2.03 -15.54 -7.05
CA HIS A 188 -1.52 -16.75 -7.71
C HIS A 188 -1.18 -17.86 -6.72
N SER A 189 -0.85 -19.05 -7.25
CA SER A 189 -0.32 -20.16 -6.48
C SER A 189 1.05 -19.80 -5.92
N ALA A 190 1.07 -19.47 -4.63
CA ALA A 190 2.28 -19.05 -3.95
C ALA A 190 3.32 -20.17 -3.84
N PRO A 191 4.63 -19.83 -3.81
CA PRO A 191 5.62 -20.76 -3.31
C PRO A 191 5.29 -21.20 -1.87
N LYS A 192 5.86 -22.32 -1.40
CA LYS A 192 5.69 -22.76 -0.01
C LYS A 192 6.09 -21.64 0.95
N HIS A 193 5.15 -21.23 1.80
CA HIS A 193 5.33 -20.11 2.71
C HIS A 193 4.48 -20.28 3.97
N MET A 194 4.83 -19.52 5.01
CA MET A 194 3.98 -19.29 6.17
C MET A 194 3.62 -17.80 6.22
N ARG A 195 2.37 -17.50 6.56
CA ARG A 195 1.86 -16.13 6.67
C ARG A 195 1.16 -15.96 8.01
N PHE A 196 1.44 -14.86 8.67
CA PHE A 196 0.75 -14.51 9.91
C PHE A 196 0.81 -13.00 10.15
N VAL A 197 -0.15 -12.52 10.93
CA VAL A 197 -0.18 -11.15 11.41
C VAL A 197 0.76 -11.03 12.61
N ALA A 198 1.67 -10.07 12.55
CA ALA A 198 2.67 -9.81 13.57
C ALA A 198 2.57 -8.37 14.09
N LEU A 199 3.06 -8.15 15.31
CA LEU A 199 3.26 -6.83 15.89
C LEU A 199 4.76 -6.54 15.90
N PRO A 200 5.28 -5.78 14.93
CA PRO A 200 6.70 -5.46 14.89
C PRO A 200 7.14 -4.50 15.99
N ASN A 201 6.17 -3.84 16.62
CA ASN A 201 6.28 -2.98 17.79
C ASN A 201 4.91 -2.94 18.50
N ASP A 202 4.78 -2.16 19.56
CA ASP A 202 3.55 -2.14 20.39
C ASP A 202 2.33 -1.48 19.73
N PHE A 203 2.46 -0.91 18.53
CA PHE A 203 1.45 -0.01 17.97
C PHE A 203 1.07 -0.29 16.52
N GLU A 204 1.98 -0.90 15.75
CA GLU A 204 1.78 -1.25 14.36
C GLU A 204 1.46 -2.74 14.24
N VAL A 205 0.72 -3.06 13.19
CA VAL A 205 0.46 -4.43 12.78
C VAL A 205 1.07 -4.60 11.39
N GLU A 206 1.62 -5.77 11.11
CA GLU A 206 2.13 -6.11 9.80
C GLU A 206 1.75 -7.53 9.43
N LEU A 207 1.75 -7.80 8.14
CA LEU A 207 1.72 -9.16 7.62
C LEU A 207 3.15 -9.60 7.39
N LEU A 208 3.55 -10.64 8.09
CA LEU A 208 4.86 -11.28 7.94
C LEU A 208 4.69 -12.55 7.13
N ILE A 209 5.44 -12.66 6.05
CA ILE A 209 5.49 -13.83 5.18
C ILE A 209 6.90 -14.42 5.27
N LEU A 210 6.99 -15.68 5.67
CA LEU A 210 8.24 -16.45 5.65
C LEU A 210 8.22 -17.34 4.40
N ARG A 211 8.97 -16.94 3.38
CA ARG A 211 9.13 -17.73 2.16
C ARG A 211 10.25 -18.74 2.36
N ALA A 212 9.98 -20.02 2.11
CA ALA A 212 11.00 -21.05 2.13
C ALA A 212 11.96 -20.87 0.95
N ASP A 213 13.28 -20.87 1.21
CA ASP A 213 14.30 -20.88 0.15
C ASP A 213 14.88 -22.31 0.02
N GLY A 214 14.67 -22.99 -1.12
CA GLY A 214 15.26 -24.31 -1.43
C GLY A 214 14.29 -25.41 -1.89
N ILE A 215 14.85 -26.54 -2.35
CA ILE A 215 14.12 -27.76 -2.73
C ILE A 215 14.12 -28.73 -1.51
N PRO A 216 13.01 -29.40 -1.16
CA PRO A 216 12.88 -30.28 0.02
C PRO A 216 13.96 -31.40 0.09
N PRO A 217 14.32 -31.94 1.28
CA PRO A 217 13.34 -32.41 2.28
C PRO A 217 13.50 -31.95 3.74
N GLU A 218 14.59 -31.30 4.16
CA GLU A 218 14.82 -31.07 5.60
C GLU A 218 14.73 -29.60 6.01
N LYS A 219 13.72 -29.28 6.85
CA LYS A 219 13.45 -27.97 7.48
C LYS A 219 13.15 -26.83 6.48
N PRO A 220 11.92 -26.75 5.95
CA PRO A 220 11.54 -25.76 4.92
C PRO A 220 11.73 -24.29 5.34
N PHE A 221 11.83 -23.98 6.64
CA PHE A 221 12.07 -22.62 7.13
C PHE A 221 13.46 -22.41 7.74
N ALA A 222 14.40 -23.37 7.62
CA ALA A 222 15.77 -23.18 8.10
C ALA A 222 16.46 -22.01 7.38
N ASN A 223 16.16 -21.86 6.08
CA ASN A 223 16.55 -20.72 5.26
C ASN A 223 15.28 -20.04 4.75
N ALA A 224 14.63 -19.23 5.60
CA ALA A 224 13.46 -18.46 5.19
C ALA A 224 13.83 -17.00 4.92
N THR A 225 13.31 -16.45 3.83
CA THR A 225 13.38 -15.01 3.57
C THR A 225 12.12 -14.33 4.13
N PRO A 226 12.24 -13.45 5.14
CA PRO A 226 11.09 -12.72 5.67
C PRO A 226 10.70 -11.55 4.77
N ILE A 227 9.42 -11.45 4.43
CA ILE A 227 8.81 -10.35 3.69
C ILE A 227 7.79 -9.67 4.62
N ARG A 228 7.92 -8.35 4.78
CA ARG A 228 7.11 -7.54 5.70
C ARG A 228 6.20 -6.60 4.92
N VAL A 229 4.90 -6.68 5.18
CA VAL A 229 3.90 -5.72 4.69
C VAL A 229 3.34 -4.93 5.85
N ASN A 230 3.77 -3.67 5.94
CA ASN A 230 3.18 -2.69 6.86
C ASN A 230 2.30 -1.72 6.06
N ILE A 231 0.99 -1.75 6.29
CA ILE A 231 0.02 -0.93 5.56
C ILE A 231 0.12 0.55 5.93
N LEU A 232 0.46 0.87 7.18
CA LEU A 232 0.67 2.26 7.59
C LEU A 232 1.82 2.86 6.79
N ARG A 233 2.99 2.20 6.75
CA ARG A 233 4.13 2.62 5.94
C ARG A 233 3.77 2.75 4.45
N MET A 234 3.12 1.73 3.89
CA MET A 234 2.65 1.73 2.50
C MET A 234 1.79 2.96 2.19
N SER A 235 0.91 3.36 3.11
CA SER A 235 0.04 4.51 2.92
C SER A 235 0.78 5.84 2.86
N TYR A 236 1.96 5.94 3.48
CA TYR A 236 2.85 7.09 3.36
C TYR A 236 3.61 7.06 2.04
N ASP A 237 4.10 5.89 1.62
CA ASP A 237 4.82 5.75 0.35
C ASP A 237 3.90 6.07 -0.85
N ILE A 238 2.64 5.61 -0.82
CA ILE A 238 1.63 5.96 -1.81
C ILE A 238 1.29 7.45 -1.79
N GLU A 239 1.06 8.05 -0.60
CA GLU A 239 0.76 9.48 -0.50
C GLU A 239 1.92 10.33 -1.05
N LYS A 240 3.17 10.02 -0.68
CA LYS A 240 4.37 10.70 -1.19
C LYS A 240 4.43 10.64 -2.72
N PHE A 241 4.18 9.46 -3.30
CA PHE A 241 4.15 9.29 -4.75
C PHE A 241 3.04 10.11 -5.41
N LEU A 242 1.81 10.06 -4.89
CA LEU A 242 0.69 10.82 -5.45
C LEU A 242 0.91 12.34 -5.35
N GLN A 243 1.47 12.83 -4.25
CA GLN A 243 1.83 14.25 -4.09
C GLN A 243 2.88 14.68 -5.13
N TRP A 244 3.95 13.90 -5.27
CA TRP A 244 4.96 14.17 -6.28
C TRP A 244 4.36 14.13 -7.71
N TYR A 245 3.53 13.13 -8.00
CA TYR A 245 2.86 12.99 -9.28
C TYR A 245 1.98 14.21 -9.59
N CYS A 246 1.21 14.68 -8.62
CA CYS A 246 0.36 15.87 -8.74
C CYS A 246 1.18 17.11 -9.14
N ASN A 247 2.26 17.37 -8.40
CA ASN A 247 3.15 18.50 -8.66
C ASN A 247 3.78 18.42 -10.05
N TYR A 248 4.24 17.23 -10.44
CA TYR A 248 4.79 17.00 -11.77
C TYR A 248 3.74 17.24 -12.86
N ALA A 249 2.54 16.69 -12.71
CA ALA A 249 1.47 16.82 -13.69
C ALA A 249 1.01 18.28 -13.87
N ILE A 250 0.95 19.06 -12.79
CA ILE A 250 0.69 20.51 -12.83
C ILE A 250 1.82 21.24 -13.59
N SER A 251 3.08 20.89 -13.33
CA SER A 251 4.23 21.53 -14.01
C SER A 251 4.28 21.28 -15.53
N LYS A 252 3.59 20.22 -16.00
CA LYS A 252 3.49 19.86 -17.43
C LYS A 252 2.20 20.35 -18.07
N GLN A 253 1.44 21.20 -17.38
CA GLN A 253 0.29 21.87 -17.98
C GLN A 253 0.79 22.75 -19.14
N PRO A 254 0.20 22.64 -20.35
CA PRO A 254 0.50 23.57 -21.42
C PRO A 254 0.15 24.97 -20.92
N SER A 255 1.12 25.89 -21.00
CA SER A 255 0.90 27.30 -20.69
C SER A 255 -0.37 27.75 -21.42
N LYS A 256 -1.31 28.35 -20.70
CA LYS A 256 -2.46 29.00 -21.33
C LYS A 256 -1.90 30.12 -22.22
N CYS A 257 -1.79 29.85 -23.53
CA CYS A 257 -1.63 30.89 -24.54
C CYS A 257 -2.93 31.69 -24.65
#